data_AF-A0A2G2LUD0-F1
#
_entry.id   AF-A0A2G2LUD0-F1
#
_cell.length_a   1.000
_cell.length_b   1.000
_cell.length_c   1.000
_cell.angle_alpha   90.00
_cell.angle_beta   90.00
_cell.angle_gamma   90.00
#
_symmetry.space_group_name_H-M   'P 1'
#
loop_
_entity.id
_entity.type
_entity.pdbx_description
1 polymer ?
#
loop_
_entity_poly.entity_id
_entity_poly.type
_entity_poly.pdbx_seq_one_letter_code
_entity_poly.pdbx_strand_id
1 'polypeptide(L)'
;MIENAVEKYKNKERSPHVITDAGDYLLCPICANEYMAHETIEVFDHHEGNKQETHITISEGKMSSDHDLSGNPSGKRNGLKISFKCENCKRSSVLKIAQQEGLTYMAFEV
;
A
#
# COMPACT_ATOMS: atom_id res chain seq x y z
N MET A 1 3.99 -16.12 5.54
CA MET A 1 4.66 -16.09 4.21
C MET A 1 5.10 -14.67 3.80
N ILE A 2 5.56 -13.82 4.74
CA ILE A 2 6.15 -12.49 4.47
C ILE A 2 7.70 -12.56 4.45
N GLU A 3 8.27 -13.62 5.03
CA GLU A 3 9.72 -13.84 5.15
C GLU A 3 10.44 -13.85 3.80
N ASN A 4 9.82 -14.41 2.75
CA ASN A 4 10.44 -14.53 1.42
C ASN A 4 10.50 -13.21 0.61
N ALA A 5 9.69 -12.21 0.96
CA ALA A 5 9.74 -10.91 0.28
C ALA A 5 10.86 -10.03 0.86
N VAL A 6 10.98 -9.99 2.19
CA VAL A 6 11.97 -9.15 2.90
C VAL A 6 13.40 -9.54 2.56
N GLU A 7 13.67 -10.83 2.35
CA GLU A 7 15.02 -11.34 2.12
C GLU A 7 15.57 -11.00 0.71
N LYS A 8 14.70 -10.89 -0.30
CA LYS A 8 15.07 -10.44 -1.65
C LYS A 8 15.49 -8.97 -1.73
N TYR A 9 15.17 -8.16 -0.72
CA TYR A 9 15.43 -6.70 -0.74
C TYR A 9 16.66 -6.26 0.04
N LYS A 10 17.39 -7.16 0.70
CA LYS A 10 18.54 -6.82 1.57
C LYS A 10 19.86 -6.51 0.84
N ASN A 11 19.99 -6.81 -0.46
CA ASN A 11 21.29 -6.81 -1.18
C ASN A 11 21.40 -5.89 -2.41
N LYS A 12 20.49 -4.92 -2.60
CA LYS A 12 20.74 -3.83 -3.56
C LYS A 12 21.15 -2.60 -2.78
N GLU A 13 22.32 -2.04 -3.09
CA GLU A 13 22.68 -0.67 -2.70
C GLU A 13 21.58 0.27 -3.21
N ARG A 14 20.57 0.52 -2.38
CA ARG A 14 19.49 1.43 -2.68
C ARG A 14 19.93 2.78 -2.14
N SER A 15 20.24 3.69 -3.06
CA SER A 15 20.16 5.11 -2.72
C SER A 15 18.76 5.35 -2.12
N PRO A 16 18.65 5.97 -0.94
CA PRO A 16 17.35 6.26 -0.37
C PRO A 16 16.58 7.13 -1.36
N HIS A 17 15.49 6.61 -1.92
CA HIS A 17 14.56 7.41 -2.69
C HIS A 17 13.84 8.33 -1.71
N VAL A 18 14.40 9.52 -1.52
CA VAL A 18 13.81 10.61 -0.75
C VAL A 18 12.79 11.29 -1.65
N ILE A 19 11.51 11.19 -1.31
CA ILE A 19 10.48 12.01 -1.94
C ILE A 19 10.74 13.45 -1.47
N THR A 20 11.11 14.33 -2.40
CA THR A 20 11.41 15.74 -2.12
C THR A 20 10.17 16.61 -2.27
N ASP A 21 10.26 17.87 -1.85
CA ASP A 21 9.19 18.87 -1.93
C ASP A 21 8.73 19.15 -3.38
N ALA A 22 9.52 18.75 -4.39
CA ALA A 22 9.17 18.86 -5.80
C ALA A 22 8.12 17.82 -6.26
N GLY A 23 7.82 16.82 -5.42
CA GLY A 23 6.96 15.69 -5.77
C GLY A 23 7.63 14.66 -6.67
N ASP A 24 7.01 13.50 -6.81
CA ASP A 24 7.41 12.44 -7.73
C ASP A 24 6.16 11.70 -8.23
N TYR A 25 6.29 10.97 -9.34
CA TYR A 25 5.20 10.16 -9.91
C TYR A 25 5.41 8.67 -9.58
N LEU A 26 4.32 7.94 -9.39
CA LEU A 26 4.37 6.49 -9.23
C LEU A 26 4.47 5.81 -10.59
N LEU A 27 5.48 4.96 -10.76
CA LEU A 27 5.61 4.12 -11.95
C LEU A 27 4.83 2.82 -11.76
N CYS A 28 4.17 2.37 -12.83
CA CYS A 28 3.54 1.05 -12.88
C CYS A 28 4.59 -0.04 -12.62
N PRO A 29 4.39 -0.92 -11.63
CA PRO A 29 5.36 -1.97 -11.29
C PRO A 29 5.54 -3.01 -12.40
N ILE A 30 4.71 -2.97 -13.45
CA ILE A 30 4.68 -4.00 -14.50
C ILE A 30 5.08 -3.47 -15.88
N CYS A 31 4.96 -2.17 -16.16
CA CYS A 31 5.42 -1.59 -17.44
C CYS A 31 6.21 -0.28 -17.29
N ALA A 32 6.47 0.18 -16.06
CA ALA A 32 7.21 1.40 -15.73
C ALA A 32 6.64 2.73 -16.27
N ASN A 33 5.40 2.74 -16.77
CA ASN A 33 4.71 3.97 -17.18
C ASN A 33 4.04 4.66 -15.97
N GLU A 34 3.92 5.97 -16.03
CA GLU A 34 3.47 6.86 -14.95
C GLU A 34 1.94 7.03 -14.84
N TYR A 35 1.17 6.54 -15.82
CA TYR A 35 -0.29 6.71 -15.83
C TYR A 35 -0.98 5.66 -14.94
N MET A 36 -1.02 5.96 -13.64
CA MET A 36 -1.56 5.11 -12.58
C MET A 36 -2.89 5.68 -12.05
N ALA A 37 -4.02 5.14 -12.51
CA ALA A 37 -5.35 5.56 -12.05
C ALA A 37 -5.72 4.88 -10.73
N HIS A 38 -6.12 5.65 -9.71
CA HIS A 38 -6.66 5.12 -8.46
C HIS A 38 -8.03 4.46 -8.68
N GLU A 39 -8.25 3.28 -8.09
CA GLU A 39 -9.53 2.57 -8.18
C GLU A 39 -10.20 2.40 -6.81
N THR A 40 -9.51 1.76 -5.86
CA THR A 40 -10.04 1.46 -4.53
C THR A 40 -9.03 1.85 -3.46
N ILE A 41 -9.49 2.44 -2.36
CA ILE A 41 -8.68 2.82 -1.22
C ILE A 41 -9.20 2.07 -0.01
N GLU A 42 -8.31 1.35 0.69
CA GLU A 42 -8.60 0.66 1.94
C GLU A 42 -7.75 1.24 3.06
N VAL A 43 -8.39 1.73 4.12
CA VAL A 43 -7.74 2.23 5.33
C VAL A 43 -8.00 1.25 6.47
N PHE A 44 -6.91 0.79 7.10
CA PHE A 44 -6.95 -0.09 8.27
C PHE A 44 -6.52 0.72 9.48
N ASP A 45 -7.46 1.01 10.37
CA ASP A 45 -7.22 1.67 11.65
C ASP A 45 -7.20 0.63 12.77
N HIS A 46 -6.00 0.38 13.29
CA HIS A 46 -5.74 -0.60 14.34
C HIS A 46 -5.11 0.10 15.55
N HIS A 47 -5.83 0.08 16.66
CA HIS A 47 -5.35 0.61 17.93
C HIS A 47 -5.04 -0.51 18.93
N GLU A 48 -3.75 -0.63 19.28
CA GLU A 48 -3.30 -1.59 20.30
C GLU A 48 -3.95 -1.27 21.66
N GLY A 49 -4.79 -2.19 22.15
CA GLY A 49 -5.48 -2.07 23.45
C GLY A 49 -6.85 -1.40 23.41
N ASN A 50 -7.39 -1.06 22.23
CA ASN A 50 -8.73 -0.50 22.07
C ASN A 50 -9.73 -1.53 21.54
N LYS A 51 -11.03 -1.33 21.81
CA LYS A 51 -12.09 -2.27 21.40
C LYS A 51 -12.68 -2.00 20.01
N GLN A 52 -12.27 -0.91 19.36
CA GLN A 52 -12.82 -0.50 18.07
C GLN A 52 -11.68 -0.32 17.08
N GLU A 53 -11.49 -1.36 16.28
CA GLU A 53 -10.67 -1.36 15.07
C GLU A 53 -11.60 -1.07 13.89
N THR A 54 -11.16 -0.33 12.89
CA THR A 54 -12.02 0.03 11.76
C THR A 54 -11.29 -0.22 10.45
N HIS A 55 -11.96 -0.87 9.52
CA HIS A 55 -11.57 -0.95 8.12
C HIS A 55 -12.55 -0.12 7.29
N ILE A 56 -12.02 0.76 6.46
CA ILE A 56 -12.79 1.63 5.56
C ILE A 56 -12.37 1.32 4.14
N THR A 57 -13.34 1.09 3.26
CA THR A 57 -13.14 0.96 1.82
C THR A 57 -13.84 2.09 1.09
N ILE A 58 -13.14 2.75 0.17
CA ILE A 58 -13.69 3.76 -0.74
C ILE A 58 -13.45 3.28 -2.17
N SER A 59 -14.53 3.11 -2.93
CA SER A 59 -14.48 2.65 -4.32
C SER A 59 -15.72 3.13 -5.07
N GLU A 60 -15.57 3.53 -6.33
CA GLU A 60 -16.68 3.90 -7.23
C GLU A 60 -17.68 4.93 -6.62
N GLY A 61 -17.17 5.90 -5.86
CA GLY A 61 -17.99 6.93 -5.20
C GLY A 61 -18.80 6.42 -4.01
N LYS A 62 -18.56 5.19 -3.55
CA LYS A 62 -19.16 4.60 -2.35
C LYS A 62 -18.12 4.45 -1.25
N MET A 63 -18.58 4.56 -0.02
CA MET A 63 -17.83 4.27 1.19
C MET A 63 -18.53 3.11 1.92
N SER A 64 -17.75 2.14 2.36
CA SER A 64 -18.17 1.11 3.33
C SER A 64 -17.19 1.06 4.49
N SER A 65 -17.66 0.64 5.65
CA SER A 65 -16.80 0.40 6.81
C SER A 65 -17.24 -0.84 7.57
N ASP A 66 -16.27 -1.56 8.11
CA ASP A 66 -16.46 -2.72 8.96
C ASP A 66 -15.33 -2.80 10.00
N HIS A 67 -15.25 -3.94 10.69
CA HIS A 67 -14.23 -4.22 11.71
C HIS A 67 -13.31 -5.37 11.29
N ASP A 68 -13.34 -5.79 10.02
CA ASP A 68 -12.48 -6.86 9.52
C ASP A 68 -11.13 -6.28 9.07
N LEU A 69 -10.10 -6.49 9.90
CA LEU A 69 -8.72 -6.13 9.55
C LEU A 69 -8.01 -7.20 8.73
N SER A 70 -8.71 -8.23 8.26
CA SER A 70 -8.11 -9.24 7.39
C SER A 70 -7.52 -8.56 6.15
N GLY A 71 -6.23 -8.80 5.91
CA GLY A 71 -5.51 -8.17 4.81
C GLY A 71 -4.87 -6.81 5.12
N ASN A 72 -4.92 -6.29 6.35
CA ASN A 72 -4.12 -5.12 6.76
C ASN A 72 -2.62 -5.37 6.45
N PRO A 73 -1.97 -4.54 5.61
CA PRO A 73 -0.57 -4.77 5.23
C PRO A 73 0.42 -4.53 6.39
N SER A 74 -0.05 -3.95 7.49
CA SER A 74 0.73 -3.50 8.66
C SER A 74 0.51 -4.40 9.89
N GLY A 75 -0.29 -5.46 9.76
CA GLY A 75 -0.59 -6.40 10.85
C GLY A 75 -1.30 -5.72 12.03
N LYS A 76 -0.57 -5.50 13.14
CA LYS A 76 -1.08 -4.89 14.39
C LYS A 76 -0.89 -3.37 14.46
N ARG A 77 -0.79 -2.71 13.31
CA ARG A 77 -0.59 -1.26 13.18
C ARG A 77 -1.49 -0.75 12.07
N ASN A 78 -1.59 0.56 11.92
CA ASN A 78 -2.38 1.16 10.84
C ASN A 78 -1.76 0.84 9.49
N GLY A 79 -2.61 0.65 8.49
CA GLY A 79 -2.21 0.27 7.15
C GLY A 79 -3.07 0.95 6.09
N LEU A 80 -2.52 1.08 4.90
CA LEU A 80 -3.21 1.61 3.74
C LEU A 80 -2.97 0.70 2.54
N LYS A 81 -4.02 0.44 1.78
CA LYS A 81 -3.90 -0.06 0.41
C LYS A 81 -4.54 0.91 -0.56
N ILE A 82 -3.90 1.07 -1.71
CA ILE A 82 -4.45 1.80 -2.82
C ILE A 82 -4.33 0.90 -4.05
N SER A 83 -5.46 0.48 -4.59
CA SER A 83 -5.56 -0.25 -5.85
C SER A 83 -5.46 0.73 -7.01
N PHE A 84 -4.63 0.37 -7.98
CA PHE A 84 -4.40 1.12 -9.19
C PHE A 84 -4.68 0.28 -10.42
N LYS A 85 -5.08 0.95 -11.50
CA LYS A 85 -5.05 0.43 -12.86
C LYS A 85 -4.14 1.28 -13.73
N CYS A 86 -3.17 0.64 -14.36
CA CYS A 86 -2.29 1.32 -15.29
C CYS A 86 -3.05 1.66 -16.58
N GLU A 87 -3.09 2.92 -16.98
CA GLU A 87 -3.79 3.32 -18.20
C GLU A 87 -3.07 2.86 -19.46
N ASN A 88 -1.76 2.60 -19.40
CA ASN A 88 -0.98 2.08 -20.51
C ASN A 88 -1.19 0.57 -20.70
N CYS A 89 -0.81 -0.25 -19.70
CA CYS A 89 -0.86 -1.72 -19.83
C CYS A 89 -2.16 -2.37 -19.35
N LYS A 90 -3.11 -1.59 -18.82
CA LYS A 90 -4.44 -2.02 -18.33
C LYS A 90 -4.45 -3.03 -17.18
N ARG A 91 -3.30 -3.41 -16.65
CA ARG A 91 -3.15 -4.29 -15.50
C ARG A 91 -3.32 -3.52 -14.19
N SER A 92 -3.79 -4.24 -13.18
CA SER A 92 -3.98 -3.70 -11.84
C SER A 92 -2.79 -4.00 -10.94
N SER A 93 -2.59 -3.17 -9.92
CA SER A 93 -1.59 -3.36 -8.88
C SER A 93 -2.03 -2.66 -7.60
N VAL A 94 -1.64 -3.15 -6.45
CA VAL A 94 -1.98 -2.57 -5.15
C VAL A 94 -0.73 -2.00 -4.49
N LEU A 95 -0.70 -0.69 -4.26
CA LEU A 95 0.31 -0.08 -3.39
C LEU A 95 -0.09 -0.31 -1.93
N LYS A 96 0.78 -0.97 -1.18
CA LYS A 96 0.67 -1.16 0.27
C LYS A 96 1.56 -0.15 0.97
N ILE A 97 1.00 0.62 1.89
CA ILE A 97 1.75 1.41 2.86
C ILE A 97 1.55 0.78 4.23
N ALA A 98 2.64 0.28 4.81
CA ALA A 98 2.63 -0.49 6.05
C ALA A 98 3.69 0.02 7.01
N GLN A 99 3.44 -0.13 8.31
CA GLN A 99 4.39 0.17 9.35
C GLN A 99 4.89 -1.13 9.98
N GLN A 100 6.21 -1.30 10.03
CA GLN A 100 6.84 -2.41 10.75
C GLN A 100 8.08 -1.87 11.47
N GLU A 101 8.16 -2.11 12.78
CA GLU A 101 9.31 -1.74 13.63
C GLU A 101 9.73 -0.26 13.53
N GLY A 102 8.75 0.64 13.36
CA GLY A 102 9.00 2.09 13.25
C GLY A 102 9.34 2.57 11.84
N LEU A 103 9.46 1.67 10.86
CA LEU A 103 9.68 2.00 9.46
C LEU A 103 8.37 1.97 8.67
N THR A 104 8.21 2.93 7.77
CA THR A 104 7.14 2.94 6.77
C THR A 104 7.64 2.25 5.50
N TYR A 105 7.00 1.14 5.15
CA TYR A 105 7.24 0.38 3.93
C TYR A 105 6.20 0.74 2.88
N MET A 106 6.67 0.97 1.65
CA MET A 106 5.83 1.10 0.48
C MET A 106 6.21 0.02 -0.53
N ALA A 107 5.26 -0.80 -0.96
CA ALA A 107 5.49 -1.86 -1.92
C ALA A 107 4.26 -2.12 -2.78
N PHE A 108 4.49 -2.43 -4.06
CA PHE A 108 3.44 -2.94 -4.94
C PHE A 108 3.27 -4.45 -4.79
N GLU A 109 2.01 -4.88 -4.78
CA GLU A 109 1.58 -6.24 -5.12
C GLU A 109 0.93 -6.20 -6.51
N VAL A 110 1.27 -7.16 -7.37
CA VAL A 110 0.86 -7.23 -8.79
C VAL A 110 0.20 -8.55 -9.11
#